data_AF-A0A3B9HVJ6-F1
#
_entry.id   AF-A0A3B9HVJ6-F1
#
_cell.length_a   1.000
_cell.length_b   1.000
_cell.length_c   1.000
_cell.angle_alpha   90.00
_cell.angle_beta   90.00
_cell.angle_gamma   90.00
#
_symmetry.space_group_name_H-M   'P 1'
#
loop_
_entity.id
_entity.type
_entity.pdbx_description
1 polymer ?
#
loop_
_entity_poly.entity_id
_entity_poly.type
_entity_poly.pdbx_seq_one_letter_code
_entity_poly.pdbx_strand_id
1 'polypeptide(L)'
;MVQADFLKGVSLFADLSDEELNNVSKQAEVVEFVRDAIICKEGQQADAMYIIKSGIVQIYCDDGRGGKKILTHLKLGEYFGEMALLTEEPRNASSVALAETELIKLTKESFHKLLHKSPAVSLSIIKTLCNRLSKTNIGAAQTRMHNVYAVLGPDTSSGKSLFARNLAMAMQKELGQEVLLFDPNLRDERVARSLGVEKRSRIIDELVDREKIKDLSQYVVKAPCGLLTILPQENGLTDIRLKEFHTFSLMQTILEHYEYVVVDSSSMYTKVTKEIVQNCDKIVYLISSKNVSITGLMDHFDETRRGWKVAPEKIVFGVNHTTGDTTQESLITDKDRERISFEIPFSKELQGKRDPEQQLLVQSSPEHPLARVCVEQGLDILFDQSIGLFLPTLDDQPAKAELAARWIESGAAELSLALKKVATRGPITRNNTLCKLICGNTSKWDLNNQVVKIVDFSNRYKKEFGLDSLILSLNNQESVI
;
A
#
# COMPACT_ATOMS: atom_id res chain seq x y z
N MET A 1 -11.52 -41.55 -5.45
CA MET A 1 -12.59 -41.06 -6.34
C MET A 1 -12.99 -39.68 -5.84
N VAL A 2 -13.03 -38.66 -6.70
CA VAL A 2 -13.42 -37.30 -6.30
C VAL A 2 -14.88 -37.34 -5.82
N GLN A 3 -15.23 -36.61 -4.77
CA GLN A 3 -16.62 -36.54 -4.30
C GLN A 3 -17.36 -35.45 -5.08
N ALA A 4 -18.54 -35.76 -5.62
CA ALA A 4 -19.37 -34.80 -6.35
C ALA A 4 -19.72 -33.57 -5.49
N ASP A 5 -19.91 -33.77 -4.18
CA ASP A 5 -20.19 -32.69 -3.22
C ASP A 5 -19.05 -31.67 -3.13
N PHE A 6 -17.80 -32.12 -3.24
CA PHE A 6 -16.66 -31.20 -3.30
C PHE A 6 -16.70 -30.35 -4.57
N LEU A 7 -16.96 -30.99 -5.72
CA LEU A 7 -17.00 -30.30 -7.01
C LEU A 7 -18.10 -29.24 -7.04
N LYS A 8 -19.24 -29.49 -6.40
CA LYS A 8 -20.34 -28.51 -6.26
C LYS A 8 -19.91 -27.22 -5.54
N GLY A 9 -18.92 -27.30 -4.64
CA GLY A 9 -18.34 -26.14 -3.96
C GLY A 9 -17.31 -25.35 -4.79
N VAL A 10 -16.86 -25.89 -5.93
CA VAL A 10 -15.92 -25.23 -6.84
C VAL A 10 -16.71 -24.28 -7.73
N SER A 11 -16.35 -23.00 -7.77
CA SER A 11 -17.06 -21.98 -8.56
C SER A 11 -17.20 -22.31 -10.05
N LEU A 12 -16.24 -23.08 -10.58
CA LEU A 12 -16.26 -23.59 -11.96
C LEU A 12 -17.45 -24.52 -12.26
N PHE A 13 -17.94 -25.25 -11.25
CA PHE A 13 -18.93 -26.31 -11.40
C PHE A 13 -20.22 -26.05 -10.61
N ALA A 14 -20.35 -24.87 -9.98
CA ALA A 14 -21.48 -24.55 -9.09
C ALA A 14 -22.86 -24.66 -9.79
N ASP A 15 -22.91 -24.39 -11.10
CA ASP A 15 -24.13 -24.42 -11.90
C ASP A 15 -24.35 -25.76 -12.64
N LEU A 16 -23.51 -26.78 -12.39
CA LEU A 16 -23.66 -28.10 -12.98
C LEU A 16 -24.74 -28.93 -12.26
N SER A 17 -25.52 -29.68 -13.04
CA SER A 17 -26.42 -30.70 -12.49
C SER A 17 -25.64 -31.83 -11.80
N ASP A 18 -26.29 -32.57 -10.90
CA ASP A 18 -25.64 -33.69 -10.20
C ASP A 18 -25.17 -34.79 -11.17
N GLU A 19 -25.82 -34.96 -12.32
CA GLU A 19 -25.38 -35.87 -13.39
C GLU A 19 -24.09 -35.37 -14.07
N GLU A 20 -24.00 -34.07 -14.37
CA GLU A 20 -22.80 -33.45 -14.92
C GLU A 20 -21.63 -33.49 -13.93
N LEU A 21 -21.88 -33.20 -12.65
CA LEU A 21 -20.87 -33.30 -11.58
C LEU A 21 -20.31 -34.72 -11.44
N ASN A 22 -21.17 -35.73 -11.52
CA ASN A 22 -20.74 -37.13 -11.52
C ASN A 22 -19.89 -37.47 -12.75
N ASN A 23 -20.21 -36.89 -13.91
CA ASN A 23 -19.42 -37.09 -15.12
C ASN A 23 -18.05 -36.42 -15.04
N VAL A 24 -17.95 -35.23 -14.44
CA VAL A 24 -16.66 -34.57 -14.15
C VAL A 24 -15.87 -35.41 -13.15
N SER A 25 -16.51 -35.86 -12.07
CA SER A 25 -15.88 -36.69 -11.04
C SER A 25 -15.27 -37.98 -11.58
N LYS A 26 -15.86 -38.60 -12.61
CA LYS A 26 -15.34 -39.82 -13.25
C LYS A 26 -14.10 -39.57 -14.11
N GLN A 27 -13.92 -38.35 -14.61
CA GLN A 27 -12.81 -37.95 -15.48
C GLN A 27 -11.69 -37.24 -14.70
N ALA A 28 -11.90 -36.99 -13.42
CA ALA A 28 -11.02 -36.26 -12.54
C ALA A 28 -10.06 -37.21 -11.79
N GLU A 29 -8.78 -36.90 -11.80
CA GLU A 29 -7.74 -37.64 -11.07
C GLU A 29 -7.25 -36.82 -9.87
N VAL A 30 -7.01 -37.46 -8.72
CA VAL A 30 -6.39 -36.79 -7.57
C VAL A 30 -4.88 -37.01 -7.67
N VAL A 31 -4.12 -35.92 -7.61
CA VAL A 31 -2.66 -35.92 -7.65
C VAL A 31 -2.11 -35.16 -6.44
N GLU A 32 -0.97 -35.59 -5.92
CA GLU A 32 -0.38 -35.06 -4.69
C GLU A 32 0.99 -34.46 -4.98
N PHE A 33 1.28 -33.33 -4.34
CA PHE A 33 2.55 -32.62 -4.46
C PHE A 33 3.08 -32.29 -3.06
N VAL A 34 4.36 -32.59 -2.85
CA VAL A 34 5.09 -32.15 -1.66
C VAL A 34 5.39 -30.65 -1.74
N ARG A 35 5.71 -30.04 -0.60
CA ARG A 35 6.16 -28.65 -0.54
C ARG A 35 7.33 -28.38 -1.49
N ASP A 36 7.31 -27.20 -2.10
CA ASP A 36 8.27 -26.68 -3.08
C ASP A 36 8.31 -27.45 -4.42
N ALA A 37 7.42 -28.42 -4.63
CA ALA A 37 7.29 -29.10 -5.91
C ALA A 37 6.69 -28.17 -6.99
N ILE A 38 7.33 -28.12 -8.15
CA ILE A 38 6.82 -27.41 -9.32
C ILE A 38 5.71 -28.25 -9.97
N ILE A 39 4.51 -27.67 -10.08
CA ILE A 39 3.34 -28.34 -10.67
C ILE A 39 3.27 -28.09 -12.17
N CYS A 40 3.53 -26.85 -12.60
CA CYS A 40 3.65 -26.46 -14.01
C CYS A 40 4.78 -25.45 -14.16
N LYS A 41 5.49 -25.50 -15.29
CA LYS A 41 6.53 -24.53 -15.61
C LYS A 41 6.06 -23.58 -16.72
N GLU A 42 6.37 -22.31 -16.57
CA GLU A 42 6.18 -21.30 -17.63
C GLU A 42 6.86 -21.74 -18.94
N GLY A 43 6.19 -21.50 -20.07
CA GLY A 43 6.63 -21.92 -21.39
C GLY A 43 6.45 -23.41 -21.72
N GLN A 44 5.99 -24.23 -20.76
CA GLN A 44 5.67 -25.64 -21.01
C GLN A 44 4.33 -25.76 -21.76
N GLN A 45 4.18 -26.78 -22.61
CA GLN A 45 2.88 -27.08 -23.21
C GLN A 45 1.86 -27.55 -22.16
N ALA A 46 0.62 -27.07 -22.27
CA ALA A 46 -0.43 -27.40 -21.31
C ALA A 46 -1.15 -28.70 -21.69
N ASP A 47 -1.17 -29.63 -20.75
CA ASP A 47 -1.73 -30.99 -20.86
C ASP A 47 -2.94 -31.21 -19.94
N ALA A 48 -3.09 -30.38 -18.92
CA ALA A 48 -4.14 -30.47 -17.91
C ALA A 48 -4.38 -29.13 -17.19
N MET A 49 -5.53 -29.01 -16.55
CA MET A 49 -5.81 -28.00 -15.52
C MET A 49 -5.94 -28.66 -14.15
N TYR A 50 -5.83 -27.86 -13.11
CA TYR A 50 -5.81 -28.32 -11.73
C TYR A 50 -6.78 -27.52 -10.86
N ILE A 51 -7.50 -28.20 -9.99
CA ILE A 51 -8.33 -27.61 -8.93
C ILE A 51 -7.73 -28.00 -7.59
N ILE A 52 -7.70 -27.08 -6.64
CA ILE A 52 -7.01 -27.30 -5.37
C ILE A 52 -7.99 -27.96 -4.40
N LYS A 53 -7.67 -29.18 -3.98
CA LYS A 53 -8.46 -29.96 -3.02
C LYS A 53 -7.94 -29.81 -1.59
N SER A 54 -6.65 -29.56 -1.41
CA SER A 54 -6.03 -29.15 -0.15
C SER A 54 -4.64 -28.53 -0.45
N GLY A 55 -4.12 -27.71 0.47
CA GLY A 55 -2.83 -27.05 0.30
C GLY A 55 -2.90 -25.66 -0.33
N ILE A 56 -1.74 -25.12 -0.73
CA ILE A 56 -1.59 -23.77 -1.27
C ILE A 56 -0.65 -23.81 -2.47
N VAL A 57 -1.07 -23.24 -3.60
CA VAL A 57 -0.26 -23.15 -4.82
C VAL A 57 0.08 -21.70 -5.11
N GLN A 58 1.36 -21.38 -5.26
CA GLN A 58 1.81 -20.07 -5.70
C GLN A 58 1.97 -20.05 -7.22
N ILE A 59 1.39 -19.06 -7.89
CA ILE A 59 1.56 -18.79 -9.32
C ILE A 59 2.55 -17.63 -9.49
N TYR A 60 3.56 -17.81 -10.34
CA TYR A 60 4.58 -16.79 -10.60
C TYR A 60 5.08 -16.84 -12.04
N CYS A 61 5.54 -15.72 -12.57
CA CYS A 61 6.28 -15.66 -13.83
C CYS A 61 7.70 -15.12 -13.62
N ASP A 62 8.55 -15.27 -14.62
CA ASP A 62 9.82 -14.52 -14.66
C ASP A 62 9.52 -13.01 -14.73
N ASP A 63 10.28 -12.19 -14.00
CA ASP A 63 10.16 -10.73 -14.04
C ASP A 63 11.02 -10.07 -15.14
N GLY A 64 11.66 -10.89 -15.98
CA GLY A 64 12.54 -10.46 -17.07
C GLY A 64 13.93 -10.01 -16.60
N ARG A 65 14.21 -10.07 -15.30
CA ARG A 65 15.49 -9.72 -14.66
C ARG A 65 16.07 -10.89 -13.85
N GLY A 66 15.54 -12.10 -14.05
CA GLY A 66 15.95 -13.31 -13.32
C GLY A 66 15.32 -13.47 -11.94
N GLY A 67 14.32 -12.65 -11.60
CA GLY A 67 13.50 -12.78 -10.40
C GLY A 67 12.13 -13.42 -10.68
N LYS A 68 11.42 -13.79 -9.61
CA LYS A 68 10.04 -14.31 -9.70
C LYS A 68 9.05 -13.19 -9.38
N LYS A 69 8.18 -12.83 -10.32
CA LYS A 69 7.00 -12.00 -10.06
C LYS A 69 5.86 -12.90 -9.63
N ILE A 70 5.44 -12.78 -8.38
CA ILE A 70 4.30 -13.52 -7.84
C ILE A 70 3.02 -12.92 -8.43
N LEU A 71 2.21 -13.75 -9.08
CA LEU A 71 0.93 -13.32 -9.67
C LEU A 71 -0.21 -13.51 -8.67
N THR A 72 -0.26 -14.65 -8.00
CA THR A 72 -1.27 -14.95 -6.98
C THR A 72 -0.89 -16.18 -6.16
N HIS A 73 -1.57 -16.38 -5.04
CA HIS A 73 -1.65 -17.66 -4.35
C HIS A 73 -3.06 -18.21 -4.53
N LEU A 74 -3.17 -19.52 -4.71
CA LEU A 74 -4.43 -20.21 -4.91
C LEU A 74 -4.63 -21.26 -3.81
N LYS A 75 -5.88 -21.45 -3.41
CA LYS A 75 -6.29 -22.31 -2.29
C LYS A 75 -7.48 -23.21 -2.63
N LEU A 76 -7.97 -23.94 -1.63
CA LEU A 76 -9.13 -24.84 -1.69
C LEU A 76 -10.25 -24.30 -2.59
N GLY A 77 -10.66 -25.09 -3.57
CA GLY A 77 -11.75 -24.77 -4.50
C GLY A 77 -11.38 -23.81 -5.62
N GLU A 78 -10.20 -23.19 -5.58
CA GLU A 78 -9.65 -22.43 -6.70
C GLU A 78 -8.94 -23.36 -7.69
N TYR A 79 -8.71 -22.87 -8.91
CA TYR A 79 -8.16 -23.68 -10.01
C TYR A 79 -7.23 -22.86 -10.90
N PHE A 80 -6.35 -23.54 -11.63
CA PHE A 80 -5.42 -22.92 -12.57
C PHE A 80 -5.09 -23.82 -13.75
N GLY A 81 -4.43 -23.22 -14.74
CA GLY A 81 -3.98 -23.90 -15.94
C GLY A 81 -5.02 -23.96 -17.06
N GLU A 82 -6.22 -23.42 -16.84
CA GLU A 82 -7.30 -23.38 -17.82
C GLU A 82 -6.96 -22.47 -19.01
N MET A 83 -6.24 -21.36 -18.79
CA MET A 83 -5.92 -20.39 -19.84
C MET A 83 -5.15 -21.03 -21.00
N ALA A 84 -4.08 -21.76 -20.70
CA ALA A 84 -3.25 -22.41 -21.70
C ALA A 84 -3.98 -23.54 -22.44
N LEU A 85 -5.00 -24.16 -21.80
CA LEU A 85 -5.87 -25.11 -22.49
C LEU A 85 -6.87 -24.43 -23.44
N LEU A 86 -7.33 -23.23 -23.08
CA LEU A 86 -8.29 -22.46 -23.89
C LEU A 86 -7.65 -21.75 -25.08
N THR A 87 -6.47 -21.15 -24.88
CA THR A 87 -5.75 -20.41 -25.94
C THR A 87 -4.89 -21.31 -26.81
N GLU A 88 -4.68 -22.57 -26.40
CA GLU A 88 -3.74 -23.51 -27.01
C GLU A 88 -2.28 -22.99 -27.07
N GLU A 89 -1.95 -22.08 -26.15
CA GLU A 89 -0.61 -21.53 -25.98
C GLU A 89 0.15 -22.25 -24.87
N PRO A 90 1.50 -22.12 -24.81
CA PRO A 90 2.26 -22.56 -23.65
C PRO A 90 1.78 -21.93 -22.33
N ARG A 91 2.16 -22.53 -21.20
CA ARG A 91 1.85 -22.02 -19.85
C ARG A 91 2.40 -20.60 -19.69
N ASN A 92 1.50 -19.65 -19.42
CA ASN A 92 1.86 -18.24 -19.17
C ASN A 92 2.55 -17.98 -17.83
N ALA A 93 2.53 -18.94 -16.91
CA ALA A 93 3.14 -18.82 -15.60
C ALA A 93 3.54 -20.19 -15.04
N SER A 94 4.50 -20.18 -14.12
CA SER A 94 4.87 -21.32 -13.30
C SER A 94 3.95 -21.44 -12.09
N SER A 95 3.82 -22.66 -11.56
CA SER A 95 3.08 -22.95 -10.33
C SER A 95 3.89 -23.85 -9.41
N VAL A 96 3.90 -23.56 -8.11
CA VAL A 96 4.64 -24.31 -7.10
C VAL A 96 3.80 -24.54 -5.85
N ALA A 97 3.86 -25.73 -5.28
CA ALA A 97 3.21 -26.05 -4.02
C ALA A 97 3.95 -25.40 -2.84
N LEU A 98 3.26 -24.65 -1.98
CA LEU A 98 3.86 -24.03 -0.78
C LEU A 98 3.72 -24.89 0.48
N ALA A 99 2.91 -25.93 0.41
CA ALA A 99 2.70 -26.94 1.44
C ALA A 99 2.38 -28.28 0.75
N GLU A 100 2.24 -29.36 1.51
CA GLU A 100 1.62 -30.59 0.99
C GLU A 100 0.25 -30.24 0.38
N THR A 101 0.07 -30.58 -0.89
CA THR A 101 -1.03 -30.09 -1.73
C THR A 101 -1.64 -31.25 -2.49
N GLU A 102 -2.95 -31.47 -2.32
CA GLU A 102 -3.73 -32.34 -3.19
C GLU A 102 -4.45 -31.50 -4.26
N LEU A 103 -4.31 -31.92 -5.51
CA LEU A 103 -4.99 -31.30 -6.65
C LEU A 103 -5.89 -32.32 -7.33
N ILE A 104 -6.99 -31.82 -7.90
CA ILE A 104 -7.80 -32.55 -8.86
C ILE A 104 -7.33 -32.14 -10.26
N LYS A 105 -6.75 -33.09 -10.98
CA LYS A 105 -6.29 -32.95 -12.36
C LYS A 105 -7.42 -33.27 -13.33
N LEU A 106 -7.64 -32.38 -14.29
CA LEU A 106 -8.48 -32.60 -15.46
C LEU A 106 -7.62 -32.48 -16.71
N THR A 107 -7.56 -33.54 -17.51
CA THR A 107 -6.78 -33.57 -18.76
C THR A 107 -7.37 -32.61 -19.80
N LYS A 108 -6.54 -32.15 -20.75
CA LYS A 108 -6.96 -31.31 -21.89
C LYS A 108 -8.22 -31.88 -22.56
N GLU A 109 -8.23 -33.18 -22.87
CA GLU A 109 -9.38 -33.83 -23.50
C GLU A 109 -10.65 -33.79 -22.65
N SER A 110 -10.53 -34.06 -21.34
CA SER A 110 -11.68 -34.05 -20.42
C SER A 110 -12.23 -32.64 -20.26
N PHE A 111 -11.34 -31.65 -20.20
CA PHE A 111 -11.69 -30.25 -20.14
C PHE A 111 -12.43 -29.77 -21.40
N HIS A 112 -11.92 -30.06 -22.60
CA HIS A 112 -12.62 -29.70 -23.84
C HIS A 112 -13.97 -30.41 -23.97
N LYS A 113 -14.06 -31.70 -23.62
CA LYS A 113 -15.34 -32.42 -23.59
C LYS A 113 -16.35 -31.73 -22.66
N LEU A 114 -15.89 -31.24 -21.51
CA LEU A 114 -16.73 -30.52 -20.57
C LEU A 114 -17.22 -29.18 -21.13
N LEU A 115 -16.34 -28.40 -21.76
CA LEU A 115 -16.70 -27.13 -22.42
C LEU A 115 -17.77 -27.31 -23.52
N HIS A 116 -17.65 -28.38 -24.32
CA HIS A 116 -18.61 -28.67 -25.38
C HIS A 116 -19.97 -29.14 -24.86
N LYS A 117 -19.99 -29.88 -23.74
CA LYS A 117 -21.22 -30.45 -23.19
C LYS A 117 -21.99 -29.51 -22.28
N SER A 118 -21.30 -28.59 -21.59
CA SER A 118 -21.93 -27.72 -20.60
C SER A 118 -21.59 -26.24 -20.85
N PRO A 119 -22.48 -25.48 -21.53
CA PRO A 119 -22.34 -24.04 -21.69
C PRO A 119 -22.20 -23.28 -20.37
N ALA A 120 -22.75 -23.80 -19.28
CA ALA A 120 -22.63 -23.21 -17.94
C ALA A 120 -21.16 -23.14 -17.47
N VAL A 121 -20.38 -24.20 -17.69
CA VAL A 121 -18.95 -24.24 -17.36
C VAL A 121 -18.17 -23.21 -18.18
N SER A 122 -18.47 -23.12 -19.47
CA SER A 122 -17.88 -22.12 -20.37
C SER A 122 -18.14 -20.69 -19.89
N LEU A 123 -19.38 -20.39 -19.47
CA LEU A 123 -19.74 -19.10 -18.89
C LEU A 123 -19.04 -18.83 -17.55
N SER A 124 -18.89 -19.83 -16.68
CA SER A 124 -18.17 -19.71 -15.40
C SER A 124 -16.68 -19.44 -15.61
N ILE A 125 -16.08 -20.05 -16.63
CA ILE A 125 -14.71 -19.76 -17.06
C ILE A 125 -14.60 -18.34 -17.58
N ILE A 126 -15.50 -17.91 -18.48
CA ILE A 126 -15.52 -16.53 -19.00
C ILE A 126 -15.66 -15.55 -17.85
N LYS A 127 -16.60 -15.75 -16.91
CA LYS A 127 -16.75 -14.90 -15.72
C LYS A 127 -15.48 -14.86 -14.87
N THR A 128 -14.82 -16.00 -14.68
CA THR A 128 -13.58 -16.08 -13.91
C THR A 128 -12.42 -15.40 -14.62
N LEU A 129 -12.30 -15.56 -15.94
CA LEU A 129 -11.32 -14.87 -16.77
C LEU A 129 -11.59 -13.38 -16.83
N CYS A 130 -12.85 -12.95 -16.95
CA CYS A 130 -13.25 -11.54 -16.84
C CYS A 130 -12.92 -10.99 -15.46
N ASN A 131 -13.19 -11.73 -14.37
CA ASN A 131 -12.81 -11.31 -13.02
C ASN A 131 -11.28 -11.29 -12.82
N ARG A 132 -10.54 -12.22 -13.42
CA ARG A 132 -9.07 -12.24 -13.40
C ARG A 132 -8.51 -11.10 -14.23
N LEU A 133 -9.02 -10.86 -15.44
CA LEU A 133 -8.69 -9.70 -16.26
C LEU A 133 -9.09 -8.40 -15.57
N SER A 134 -10.22 -8.34 -14.89
CA SER A 134 -10.57 -7.23 -14.02
C SER A 134 -9.54 -7.14 -12.91
N LYS A 135 -9.14 -8.20 -12.21
CA LYS A 135 -8.10 -8.16 -11.17
C LYS A 135 -6.68 -7.80 -11.69
N THR A 136 -6.34 -8.20 -12.91
CA THR A 136 -5.07 -7.92 -13.59
C THR A 136 -5.06 -6.52 -14.22
N ASN A 137 -6.20 -6.07 -14.77
CA ASN A 137 -6.48 -4.69 -15.19
C ASN A 137 -6.87 -3.78 -14.02
N ILE A 138 -7.12 -4.30 -12.82
CA ILE A 138 -7.17 -3.56 -11.54
C ILE A 138 -5.74 -3.26 -11.06
N GLY A 139 -4.72 -3.71 -11.81
CA GLY A 139 -3.43 -3.03 -11.88
C GLY A 139 -3.47 -1.67 -12.61
N ALA A 140 -4.57 -1.32 -13.29
CA ALA A 140 -4.71 -0.07 -14.06
C ALA A 140 -6.09 0.64 -13.96
N ALA A 141 -7.15 0.01 -13.46
CA ALA A 141 -8.48 0.58 -13.29
C ALA A 141 -8.99 0.32 -11.87
N GLN A 142 -8.89 1.35 -11.03
CA GLN A 142 -9.27 1.41 -9.61
C GLN A 142 -8.56 0.42 -8.69
N THR A 143 -7.22 0.45 -8.64
CA THR A 143 -6.58 0.29 -7.33
C THR A 143 -7.07 1.46 -6.48
N ARG A 144 -7.86 1.23 -5.42
CA ARG A 144 -7.84 2.19 -4.31
C ARG A 144 -6.37 2.31 -3.93
N MET A 145 -5.79 3.47 -4.16
CA MET A 145 -4.42 3.71 -3.71
C MET A 145 -4.53 3.91 -2.21
N HIS A 146 -4.28 2.83 -1.49
CA HIS A 146 -4.22 2.88 -0.04
C HIS A 146 -2.99 3.70 0.31
N ASN A 147 -3.19 4.78 1.05
CA ASN A 147 -2.12 5.61 1.59
C ASN A 147 -1.76 5.04 2.96
N VAL A 148 -0.77 4.16 2.97
CA VAL A 148 -0.37 3.38 4.14
C VAL A 148 0.97 3.86 4.64
N TYR A 149 0.99 4.25 5.91
CA TYR A 149 2.15 4.86 6.54
C TYR A 149 2.56 4.06 7.75
N ALA A 150 3.80 3.57 7.77
CA ALA A 150 4.32 2.86 8.93
C ALA A 150 5.19 3.77 9.78
N VAL A 151 4.96 3.75 11.09
CA VAL A 151 5.91 4.24 12.08
C VAL A 151 6.57 3.02 12.69
N LEU A 152 7.88 2.87 12.49
CA LEU A 152 8.68 1.83 13.12
C LEU A 152 9.94 2.42 13.75
N GLY A 153 10.75 1.59 14.38
CA GLY A 153 11.99 2.01 15.02
C GLY A 153 12.64 0.87 15.77
N PRO A 154 13.90 1.02 16.20
CA PRO A 154 14.71 -0.09 16.69
C PRO A 154 14.33 -0.56 18.09
N ASP A 155 13.68 0.30 18.89
CA ASP A 155 13.43 0.04 20.30
C ASP A 155 12.04 0.52 20.72
N THR A 156 11.58 0.07 21.90
CA THR A 156 10.27 0.44 22.46
C THR A 156 10.26 1.83 23.08
N SER A 157 11.42 2.46 23.29
CA SER A 157 11.58 3.76 23.92
C SER A 157 11.61 4.94 22.95
N SER A 158 11.64 4.70 21.63
CA SER A 158 11.73 5.76 20.62
C SER A 158 10.46 6.60 20.45
N GLY A 159 9.35 6.26 21.12
CA GLY A 159 8.12 7.06 21.12
C GLY A 159 7.20 6.82 19.92
N LYS A 160 7.36 5.71 19.19
CA LYS A 160 6.60 5.34 17.98
C LYS A 160 5.10 5.50 18.13
N SER A 161 4.49 4.91 19.16
CA SER A 161 3.05 4.97 19.37
C SER A 161 2.53 6.39 19.57
N LEU A 162 3.28 7.23 20.30
CA LEU A 162 2.91 8.63 20.48
C LEU A 162 3.02 9.41 19.17
N PHE A 163 4.07 9.16 18.39
CA PHE A 163 4.27 9.76 17.07
C PHE A 163 3.19 9.31 16.08
N ALA A 164 2.90 8.00 15.98
CA ALA A 164 1.90 7.43 15.08
C ALA A 164 0.50 8.00 15.32
N ARG A 165 0.09 8.12 16.60
CA ARG A 165 -1.19 8.75 16.97
C ARG A 165 -1.28 10.18 16.49
N ASN A 166 -0.24 10.99 16.75
CA ASN A 166 -0.21 12.39 16.37
C ASN A 166 -0.08 12.59 14.86
N LEU A 167 0.68 11.73 14.16
CA LEU A 167 0.76 11.71 12.71
C LEU A 167 -0.61 11.41 12.09
N ALA A 168 -1.30 10.36 12.54
CA ALA A 168 -2.65 10.03 12.08
C ALA A 168 -3.64 11.18 12.29
N MET A 169 -3.56 11.86 13.42
CA MET A 169 -4.40 13.02 13.72
C MET A 169 -4.08 14.23 12.84
N ALA A 170 -2.80 14.52 12.62
CA ALA A 170 -2.37 15.57 11.72
C ALA A 170 -2.90 15.31 10.31
N MET A 171 -2.75 14.08 9.82
CA MET A 171 -3.29 13.68 8.52
C MET A 171 -4.81 13.82 8.45
N GLN A 172 -5.54 13.35 9.47
CA GLN A 172 -7.01 13.44 9.51
C GLN A 172 -7.49 14.90 9.46
N LYS A 173 -6.87 15.79 10.24
CA LYS A 173 -7.20 17.23 10.22
C LYS A 173 -6.96 17.83 8.84
N GLU A 174 -5.86 17.45 8.20
CA GLU A 174 -5.45 17.99 6.92
C GLU A 174 -6.33 17.49 5.77
N LEU A 175 -6.69 16.19 5.79
CA LEU A 175 -7.53 15.55 4.78
C LEU A 175 -9.01 15.86 4.94
N GLY A 176 -9.48 16.09 6.17
CA GLY A 176 -10.91 16.11 6.48
C GLY A 176 -11.60 14.76 6.25
N GLN A 177 -10.84 13.65 6.28
CA GLN A 177 -11.30 12.28 6.06
C GLN A 177 -10.93 11.42 7.28
N GLU A 178 -11.65 10.31 7.48
CA GLU A 178 -11.33 9.38 8.56
C GLU A 178 -10.01 8.64 8.29
N VAL A 179 -9.14 8.62 9.29
CA VAL A 179 -7.85 7.90 9.26
C VAL A 179 -7.90 6.75 10.25
N LEU A 180 -7.51 5.55 9.79
CA LEU A 180 -7.38 4.37 10.63
C LEU A 180 -5.99 4.30 11.24
N LEU A 181 -5.89 4.38 12.57
CA LEU A 181 -4.70 4.01 13.31
C LEU A 181 -4.74 2.51 13.62
N PHE A 182 -3.82 1.77 13.02
CA PHE A 182 -3.71 0.32 13.13
C PHE A 182 -2.49 -0.09 13.95
N ASP A 183 -2.73 -0.79 15.06
CA ASP A 183 -1.69 -1.56 15.77
C ASP A 183 -1.83 -3.04 15.38
N PRO A 184 -0.85 -3.63 14.67
CA PRO A 184 -0.86 -5.04 14.30
C PRO A 184 -0.87 -6.00 15.49
N ASN A 185 -0.42 -5.54 16.67
CA ASN A 185 -0.44 -6.33 17.89
C ASN A 185 -1.76 -6.14 18.64
N LEU A 186 -2.84 -6.71 18.11
CA LEU A 186 -4.19 -6.60 18.68
C LEU A 186 -4.34 -7.16 20.11
N ARG A 187 -3.34 -7.87 20.66
CA ARG A 187 -3.33 -8.30 22.06
C ARG A 187 -2.80 -7.23 23.01
N ASP A 188 -2.09 -6.23 22.48
CA ASP A 188 -1.55 -5.12 23.23
C ASP A 188 -2.54 -3.96 23.23
N GLU A 189 -3.13 -3.71 24.40
CA GLU A 189 -4.13 -2.67 24.57
C GLU A 189 -3.52 -1.27 24.69
N ARG A 190 -2.18 -1.11 24.69
CA ARG A 190 -1.55 0.19 24.97
C ARG A 190 -2.01 1.28 24.02
N VAL A 191 -2.06 1.01 22.72
CA VAL A 191 -2.49 2.00 21.72
C VAL A 191 -3.98 2.32 21.88
N ALA A 192 -4.84 1.32 21.90
CA ALA A 192 -6.29 1.49 22.05
C ALA A 192 -6.66 2.20 23.37
N ARG A 193 -6.06 1.80 24.49
CA ARG A 193 -6.27 2.45 25.79
C ARG A 193 -5.80 3.89 25.78
N SER A 194 -4.67 4.18 25.15
CA SER A 194 -4.18 5.56 25.04
C SER A 194 -5.12 6.46 24.22
N LEU A 195 -5.92 5.87 23.33
CA LEU A 195 -6.97 6.56 22.59
C LEU A 195 -8.31 6.64 23.35
N GLY A 196 -8.43 6.07 24.56
CA GLY A 196 -9.69 6.03 25.31
C GLY A 196 -10.65 4.93 24.87
N VAL A 197 -10.15 3.90 24.18
CA VAL A 197 -10.93 2.73 23.77
C VAL A 197 -10.76 1.62 24.81
N GLU A 198 -11.85 1.30 25.52
CA GLU A 198 -11.89 0.21 26.51
C GLU A 198 -12.55 -1.07 25.99
N LYS A 199 -13.36 -0.94 24.93
CA LYS A 199 -14.07 -2.07 24.32
C LYS A 199 -13.08 -3.04 23.68
N ARG A 200 -13.40 -4.33 23.75
CA ARG A 200 -12.63 -5.42 23.14
C ARG A 200 -13.47 -6.15 22.10
N SER A 201 -12.82 -7.02 21.33
CA SER A 201 -13.45 -7.83 20.30
C SER A 201 -12.87 -9.23 20.21
N ARG A 202 -13.51 -10.09 19.41
CA ARG A 202 -13.04 -11.42 19.04
C ARG A 202 -12.56 -11.48 17.59
N ILE A 203 -11.98 -10.39 17.09
CA ILE A 203 -11.51 -10.27 15.70
C ILE A 203 -10.48 -11.35 15.35
N ILE A 204 -9.61 -11.74 16.29
CA ILE A 204 -8.62 -12.80 16.07
C ILE A 204 -9.32 -14.15 15.96
N ASP A 205 -10.38 -14.39 16.73
CA ASP A 205 -11.14 -15.65 16.63
C ASP A 205 -11.84 -15.74 15.27
N GLU A 206 -12.41 -14.64 14.75
CA GLU A 206 -12.95 -14.61 13.38
C GLU A 206 -11.86 -14.88 12.34
N LEU A 207 -10.65 -14.34 12.51
CA LEU A 207 -9.50 -14.60 11.60
C LEU A 207 -8.95 -16.03 11.70
N VAL A 208 -9.14 -16.71 12.84
CA VAL A 208 -8.78 -18.12 13.02
C VAL A 208 -9.81 -19.02 12.35
N ASP A 209 -11.11 -18.71 12.51
CA ASP A 209 -12.21 -19.50 11.98
C ASP A 209 -12.48 -19.22 10.49
N ARG A 210 -12.09 -18.04 9.99
CA ARG A 210 -12.38 -17.55 8.64
C ARG A 210 -11.15 -16.93 8.02
N GLU A 211 -10.93 -17.21 6.73
CA GLU A 211 -9.77 -16.69 6.00
C GLU A 211 -9.76 -15.16 5.82
N LYS A 212 -10.93 -14.51 5.96
CA LYS A 212 -11.12 -13.08 5.78
C LYS A 212 -12.25 -12.58 6.66
N ILE A 213 -12.08 -11.39 7.23
CA ILE A 213 -13.14 -10.72 7.99
C ILE A 213 -14.19 -10.24 7.00
N LYS A 214 -15.44 -10.67 7.18
CA LYS A 214 -16.53 -10.33 6.25
C LYS A 214 -16.98 -8.88 6.38
N ASP A 215 -17.03 -8.40 7.61
CA ASP A 215 -17.40 -7.03 7.94
C ASP A 215 -16.38 -6.51 8.95
N LEU A 216 -15.43 -5.71 8.48
CA LEU A 216 -14.40 -5.12 9.34
C LEU A 216 -14.97 -4.02 10.24
N SER A 217 -16.11 -3.41 9.85
CA SER A 217 -16.68 -2.26 10.56
C SER A 217 -17.15 -2.61 11.98
N GLN A 218 -17.56 -3.87 12.22
CA GLN A 218 -17.93 -4.35 13.56
C GLN A 218 -16.77 -4.34 14.56
N TYR A 219 -15.53 -4.35 14.05
CA TYR A 219 -14.30 -4.37 14.82
C TYR A 219 -13.57 -3.03 14.85
N VAL A 220 -14.08 -2.03 14.13
CA VAL A 220 -13.49 -0.69 14.09
C VAL A 220 -14.34 0.24 14.95
N VAL A 221 -13.67 1.07 15.74
CA VAL A 221 -14.32 2.08 16.58
C VAL A 221 -13.69 3.44 16.36
N LYS A 222 -14.50 4.48 16.47
CA LYS A 222 -14.04 5.86 16.50
C LYS A 222 -13.69 6.24 17.94
N ALA A 223 -12.41 6.53 18.17
CA ALA A 223 -11.92 7.00 19.46
C ALA A 223 -12.44 8.42 19.77
N PRO A 224 -12.50 8.84 21.05
CA PRO A 224 -12.82 10.20 21.48
C PRO A 224 -12.08 11.32 20.73
N CYS A 225 -10.79 11.10 20.42
CA CYS A 225 -10.00 12.09 19.66
C CYS A 225 -10.41 12.21 18.18
N GLY A 226 -11.22 11.27 17.68
CA GLY A 226 -11.79 11.25 16.33
C GLY A 226 -11.14 10.25 15.37
N LEU A 227 -10.04 9.58 15.74
CA LEU A 227 -9.39 8.56 14.90
C LEU A 227 -10.20 7.26 14.90
N LEU A 228 -10.15 6.53 13.79
CA LEU A 228 -10.59 5.14 13.78
C LEU A 228 -9.48 4.24 14.31
N THR A 229 -9.83 3.18 15.01
CA THR A 229 -8.89 2.12 15.42
C THR A 229 -9.60 0.77 15.52
N ILE A 230 -8.83 -0.31 15.43
CA ILE A 230 -9.36 -1.67 15.58
C ILE A 230 -9.43 -2.04 17.06
N LEU A 231 -10.54 -2.63 17.46
CA LEU A 231 -10.77 -3.10 18.82
C LEU A 231 -9.75 -4.19 19.20
N PRO A 232 -9.06 -4.05 20.35
CA PRO A 232 -8.18 -5.09 20.86
C PRO A 232 -8.89 -6.43 21.05
N GLN A 233 -8.14 -7.51 21.00
CA GLN A 233 -8.64 -8.86 21.22
C GLN A 233 -8.98 -9.10 22.70
N GLU A 234 -10.11 -9.75 22.97
CA GLU A 234 -10.44 -10.32 24.28
C GLU A 234 -9.53 -11.51 24.63
N ASN A 235 -9.15 -11.64 25.90
CA ASN A 235 -8.44 -12.82 26.40
C ASN A 235 -9.24 -14.10 26.11
N GLY A 236 -8.91 -14.81 25.04
CA GLY A 236 -9.53 -16.06 24.60
C GLY A 236 -8.70 -17.29 24.96
N LEU A 237 -9.32 -18.47 24.89
CA LEU A 237 -8.73 -19.80 25.13
C LEU A 237 -7.67 -20.22 24.08
N THR A 238 -7.48 -19.42 23.02
CA THR A 238 -6.55 -19.71 21.93
C THR A 238 -5.14 -19.25 22.31
N ASP A 239 -4.33 -20.20 22.79
CA ASP A 239 -2.88 -20.07 23.00
C ASP A 239 -2.07 -19.90 21.69
N ILE A 240 -2.77 -19.50 20.62
CA ILE A 240 -2.23 -19.29 19.28
C ILE A 240 -1.84 -17.81 19.20
N ARG A 241 -0.53 -17.52 19.29
CA ARG A 241 0.01 -16.24 18.79
C ARG A 241 -0.56 -16.03 17.39
N LEU A 242 -1.06 -14.82 17.07
CA LEU A 242 -1.44 -14.48 15.70
C LEU A 242 -0.33 -14.96 14.77
N LYS A 243 -0.65 -15.95 13.93
CA LYS A 243 0.29 -16.44 12.94
C LYS A 243 0.42 -15.34 11.89
N GLU A 244 1.60 -15.28 11.28
CA GLU A 244 1.94 -14.36 10.19
C GLU A 244 0.81 -14.21 9.15
N PHE A 245 0.18 -15.33 8.78
CA PHE A 245 -0.94 -15.39 7.86
C PHE A 245 -2.19 -14.61 8.31
N HIS A 246 -2.53 -14.60 9.60
CA HIS A 246 -3.71 -13.87 10.10
C HIS A 246 -3.46 -12.36 10.06
N THR A 247 -2.25 -11.90 10.39
CA THR A 247 -1.90 -10.48 10.27
C THR A 247 -1.89 -10.02 8.82
N PHE A 248 -1.43 -10.86 7.90
CA PHE A 248 -1.50 -10.59 6.46
C PHE A 248 -2.96 -10.43 5.98
N SER A 249 -3.84 -11.37 6.32
CA SER A 249 -5.26 -11.30 5.94
C SER A 249 -5.95 -10.07 6.53
N LEU A 250 -5.65 -9.75 7.78
CA LEU A 250 -6.16 -8.55 8.43
C LEU A 250 -5.67 -7.27 7.71
N MET A 251 -4.38 -7.17 7.40
CA MET A 251 -3.82 -6.07 6.63
C MET A 251 -4.52 -5.93 5.27
N GLN A 252 -4.67 -7.01 4.50
CA GLN A 252 -5.38 -6.95 3.22
C GLN A 252 -6.82 -6.46 3.39
N THR A 253 -7.54 -6.98 4.39
CA THR A 253 -8.91 -6.56 4.69
C THR A 253 -8.97 -5.09 5.05
N ILE A 254 -8.04 -4.59 5.87
CA ILE A 254 -7.95 -3.17 6.23
C ILE A 254 -7.77 -2.33 4.98
N LEU A 255 -6.80 -2.70 4.13
CA LEU A 255 -6.50 -1.94 2.92
C LEU A 255 -7.74 -1.86 2.02
N GLU A 256 -8.46 -2.95 1.79
CA GLU A 256 -9.69 -2.92 0.98
C GLU A 256 -10.77 -1.92 1.47
N HIS A 257 -10.83 -1.64 2.78
CA HIS A 257 -11.89 -0.82 3.40
C HIS A 257 -11.46 0.61 3.73
N TYR A 258 -10.17 0.85 3.95
CA TYR A 258 -9.66 2.13 4.43
C TYR A 258 -8.60 2.72 3.49
N GLU A 259 -8.83 3.97 3.09
CA GLU A 259 -7.93 4.69 2.19
C GLU A 259 -6.70 5.24 2.91
N TYR A 260 -6.84 5.68 4.16
CA TYR A 260 -5.75 6.25 4.96
C TYR A 260 -5.50 5.41 6.20
N VAL A 261 -4.33 4.79 6.25
CA VAL A 261 -3.93 3.91 7.35
C VAL A 261 -2.57 4.35 7.88
N VAL A 262 -2.51 4.61 9.19
CA VAL A 262 -1.24 4.76 9.91
C VAL A 262 -1.02 3.52 10.75
N VAL A 263 0.08 2.82 10.51
CA VAL A 263 0.46 1.60 11.21
C VAL A 263 1.47 1.92 12.29
N ASP A 264 1.11 1.68 13.56
CA ASP A 264 2.05 1.69 14.67
C ASP A 264 2.75 0.32 14.72
N SER A 265 3.92 0.23 14.10
CA SER A 265 4.63 -1.04 13.95
C SER A 265 5.57 -1.31 15.12
N SER A 266 5.68 -2.59 15.48
CA SER A 266 6.60 -3.07 16.51
C SER A 266 8.07 -2.76 16.18
N SER A 267 8.93 -2.81 17.20
CA SER A 267 10.38 -2.65 17.05
C SER A 267 11.12 -3.92 16.63
N MET A 268 10.40 -5.01 16.37
CA MET A 268 11.00 -6.30 16.02
C MET A 268 11.05 -6.45 14.50
N TYR A 269 12.18 -6.91 13.96
CA TYR A 269 12.32 -7.28 12.55
C TYR A 269 11.68 -8.64 12.27
N THR A 270 10.35 -8.70 12.36
CA THR A 270 9.57 -9.90 12.09
C THR A 270 9.09 -9.94 10.65
N LYS A 271 8.56 -11.10 10.24
CA LYS A 271 7.91 -11.21 8.92
C LYS A 271 6.62 -10.35 8.82
N VAL A 272 5.94 -10.09 9.93
CA VAL A 272 4.83 -9.12 9.99
C VAL A 272 5.33 -7.71 9.68
N THR A 273 6.45 -7.31 10.29
CA THR A 273 7.09 -6.01 10.03
C THR A 273 7.51 -5.90 8.56
N LYS A 274 8.10 -6.97 8.00
CA LYS A 274 8.42 -7.02 6.56
C LYS A 274 7.19 -6.78 5.69
N GLU A 275 6.08 -7.45 5.98
CA GLU A 275 4.83 -7.29 5.22
C GLU A 275 4.32 -5.85 5.27
N ILE A 276 4.28 -5.25 6.47
CA ILE A 276 3.87 -3.84 6.64
C ILE A 276 4.75 -2.93 5.78
N VAL A 277 6.07 -3.05 5.91
CA VAL A 277 7.04 -2.19 5.21
C VAL A 277 6.97 -2.39 3.68
N GLN A 278 6.69 -3.60 3.20
CA GLN A 278 6.52 -3.86 1.76
C GLN A 278 5.26 -3.21 1.16
N ASN A 279 4.21 -3.06 1.95
CA ASN A 279 2.91 -2.50 1.51
C ASN A 279 2.71 -1.03 1.89
N CYS A 280 3.67 -0.39 2.58
CA CYS A 280 3.59 1.04 2.91
C CYS A 280 4.13 1.93 1.78
N ASP A 281 3.58 3.14 1.68
CA ASP A 281 4.03 4.19 0.77
C ASP A 281 5.21 4.95 1.38
N LYS A 282 5.06 5.35 2.65
CA LYS A 282 6.13 5.98 3.44
C LYS A 282 6.30 5.29 4.79
N ILE A 283 7.53 5.33 5.26
CA ILE A 283 8.01 4.59 6.41
C ILE A 283 8.82 5.55 7.26
N VAL A 284 8.27 5.95 8.41
CA VAL A 284 8.97 6.74 9.40
C VAL A 284 9.75 5.80 10.32
N TYR A 285 11.07 5.83 10.22
CA TYR A 285 11.98 5.09 11.09
C TYR A 285 12.44 6.00 12.23
N LEU A 286 11.79 5.87 13.39
CA LEU A 286 11.97 6.74 14.55
C LEU A 286 12.96 6.14 15.55
N ILE A 287 14.10 6.81 15.72
CA ILE A 287 15.23 6.41 16.57
C ILE A 287 15.21 7.24 17.85
N SER A 288 15.49 6.61 19.00
CA SER A 288 15.75 7.34 20.25
C SER A 288 17.20 7.85 20.27
N SER A 289 17.41 9.11 20.66
CA SER A 289 18.75 9.68 20.90
C SER A 289 19.51 8.97 22.02
N LYS A 290 18.79 8.25 22.92
CA LYS A 290 19.36 7.50 24.05
C LYS A 290 20.08 6.19 23.67
N ASN A 291 20.21 5.89 22.37
CA ASN A 291 20.83 4.68 21.86
C ASN A 291 22.37 4.78 21.78
N VAL A 292 23.05 3.70 21.37
CA VAL A 292 24.53 3.58 21.38
C VAL A 292 25.20 4.01 20.06
N SER A 293 24.48 4.05 18.94
CA SER A 293 24.92 4.67 17.68
C SER A 293 23.75 4.89 16.72
N ILE A 294 23.48 6.15 16.35
CA ILE A 294 22.42 6.48 15.37
C ILE A 294 22.79 5.99 13.97
N THR A 295 24.02 6.25 13.52
CA THR A 295 24.54 5.77 12.21
C THR A 295 24.37 4.26 12.07
N GLY A 296 24.77 3.49 13.10
CA GLY A 296 24.68 2.03 13.07
C GLY A 296 23.26 1.52 12.96
N LEU A 297 22.29 2.19 13.60
CA LEU A 297 20.87 1.82 13.51
C LEU A 297 20.28 2.14 12.13
N MET A 298 20.68 3.25 11.53
CA MET A 298 20.26 3.62 10.17
C MET A 298 20.85 2.67 9.13
N ASP A 299 22.12 2.31 9.26
CA ASP A 299 22.81 1.38 8.36
C ASP A 299 22.25 -0.04 8.47
N HIS A 300 21.97 -0.50 9.70
CA HIS A 300 21.32 -1.79 9.92
C HIS A 300 19.92 -1.83 9.29
N PHE A 301 19.15 -0.74 9.40
CA PHE A 301 17.85 -0.67 8.77
C PHE A 301 17.96 -0.63 7.23
N ASP A 302 18.94 0.10 6.69
CA ASP A 302 19.22 0.14 5.25
C ASP A 302 19.57 -1.24 4.68
N GLU A 303 20.38 -2.03 5.40
CA GLU A 303 20.68 -3.41 5.03
C GLU A 303 19.41 -4.29 5.08
N THR A 304 18.63 -4.17 6.15
CA THR A 304 17.41 -4.96 6.34
C THR A 304 16.39 -4.68 5.24
N ARG A 305 16.12 -3.40 4.92
CA ARG A 305 15.16 -3.02 3.88
C ARG A 305 15.60 -3.48 2.49
N ARG A 306 16.91 -3.57 2.20
CA ARG A 306 17.43 -4.10 0.93
C ARG A 306 17.05 -5.57 0.79
N GLY A 307 17.21 -6.35 1.86
CA GLY A 307 16.75 -7.74 1.91
C GLY A 307 15.23 -7.88 1.73
N TRP A 308 14.46 -6.87 2.14
CA TRP A 308 13.02 -6.81 1.96
C TRP A 308 12.57 -6.18 0.64
N LYS A 309 13.50 -5.75 -0.21
CA LYS A 309 13.23 -5.07 -1.48
C LYS A 309 12.41 -3.77 -1.34
N VAL A 310 12.67 -3.03 -0.26
CA VAL A 310 12.01 -1.75 0.00
C VAL A 310 12.93 -0.61 -0.42
N ALA A 311 12.36 0.29 -1.24
CA ALA A 311 13.11 1.36 -1.89
C ALA A 311 13.48 2.47 -0.89
N PRO A 312 14.68 3.07 -0.99
CA PRO A 312 15.18 4.07 -0.04
C PRO A 312 14.29 5.31 0.06
N GLU A 313 13.65 5.73 -1.04
CA GLU A 313 12.77 6.90 -1.11
C GLU A 313 11.48 6.77 -0.29
N LYS A 314 11.16 5.55 0.17
CA LYS A 314 10.05 5.31 1.09
C LYS A 314 10.41 5.63 2.53
N ILE A 315 11.70 5.78 2.85
CA ILE A 315 12.18 5.88 4.23
C ILE A 315 12.35 7.34 4.63
N VAL A 316 11.86 7.67 5.82
CA VAL A 316 12.05 8.94 6.51
C VAL A 316 12.68 8.65 7.86
N PHE A 317 13.91 9.13 8.08
CA PHE A 317 14.60 8.94 9.35
C PHE A 317 14.28 10.07 10.31
N GLY A 318 13.80 9.74 11.50
CA GLY A 318 13.52 10.70 12.57
C GLY A 318 14.29 10.35 13.83
N VAL A 319 14.78 11.36 14.55
CA VAL A 319 15.40 11.18 15.88
C VAL A 319 14.52 11.83 16.94
N ASN A 320 14.18 11.08 17.97
CA ASN A 320 13.39 11.56 19.10
C ASN A 320 14.25 11.67 20.37
N HIS A 321 13.82 12.51 21.31
CA HIS A 321 14.45 12.80 22.59
C HIS A 321 15.79 13.53 22.53
N THR A 322 16.02 14.42 21.56
CA THR A 322 17.24 15.24 21.55
C THR A 322 17.24 16.24 22.72
N THR A 323 18.36 16.40 23.42
CA THR A 323 18.51 17.19 24.66
C THR A 323 19.59 18.27 24.56
N GLY A 324 20.39 18.28 23.48
CA GLY A 324 21.60 19.12 23.34
C GLY A 324 22.77 18.71 24.24
N ASP A 325 22.60 17.68 25.07
CA ASP A 325 23.59 17.20 26.04
C ASP A 325 24.27 15.95 25.48
N THR A 326 25.52 16.11 25.02
CA THR A 326 26.32 15.02 24.43
C THR A 326 26.64 13.89 25.41
N THR A 327 26.39 14.06 26.71
CA THR A 327 26.55 13.00 27.71
C THR A 327 25.31 12.12 27.86
N GLN A 328 24.14 12.59 27.37
CA GLN A 328 22.86 11.89 27.47
C GLN A 328 22.34 11.40 26.11
N GLU A 329 23.03 11.75 25.02
CA GLU A 329 22.68 11.40 23.64
C GLU A 329 23.80 10.65 22.93
N SER A 330 23.42 9.77 22.00
CA SER A 330 24.29 9.38 20.88
C SER A 330 24.81 10.63 20.18
N LEU A 331 26.11 10.68 19.90
CA LEU A 331 26.70 11.71 19.05
C LEU A 331 26.05 11.66 17.66
N ILE A 332 25.25 12.68 17.31
CA ILE A 332 24.71 12.88 15.96
C ILE A 332 25.77 13.60 15.15
N THR A 333 26.36 12.92 14.17
CA THR A 333 27.37 13.52 13.29
C THR A 333 26.73 14.34 12.18
N ASP A 334 27.49 15.23 11.55
CA ASP A 334 27.01 16.01 10.39
C ASP A 334 26.54 15.09 9.25
N LYS A 335 27.23 13.96 9.06
CA LYS A 335 26.85 12.93 8.09
C LYS A 335 25.52 12.25 8.43
N ASP A 336 25.19 12.11 9.71
CA ASP A 336 23.87 11.61 10.11
C ASP A 336 22.78 12.63 9.80
N ARG A 337 23.04 13.92 10.03
CA ARG A 337 22.08 15.02 9.74
C ARG A 337 21.73 15.14 8.26
N GLU A 338 22.61 14.72 7.35
CA GLU A 338 22.29 14.63 5.92
C GLU A 338 21.20 13.60 5.60
N ARG A 339 21.02 12.58 6.47
CA ARG A 339 20.04 11.50 6.29
C ARG A 339 18.82 11.65 7.21
N ILE A 340 18.94 12.37 8.32
CA ILE A 340 17.86 12.62 9.28
C ILE A 340 16.92 13.69 8.70
N SER A 341 15.64 13.36 8.59
CA SER A 341 14.61 14.27 8.10
C SER A 341 14.10 15.22 9.17
N PHE A 342 14.07 14.79 10.44
CA PHE A 342 13.62 15.62 11.56
C PHE A 342 14.18 15.16 12.91
N GLU A 343 14.25 16.09 13.85
CA GLU A 343 14.65 15.87 15.24
C GLU A 343 13.57 16.40 16.19
N ILE A 344 13.21 15.60 17.20
CA ILE A 344 12.22 15.97 18.21
C ILE A 344 12.93 16.10 19.56
N PRO A 345 12.95 17.29 20.17
CA PRO A 345 13.56 17.48 21.46
C PRO A 345 12.80 16.74 22.56
N PHE A 346 13.54 16.30 23.58
CA PHE A 346 12.97 15.68 24.77
C PHE A 346 12.07 16.66 25.51
N SER A 347 10.85 16.22 25.82
CA SER A 347 9.88 16.98 26.61
C SER A 347 9.61 16.27 27.93
N LYS A 348 9.98 16.90 29.05
CA LYS A 348 9.71 16.39 30.40
C LYS A 348 8.22 16.22 30.66
N GLU A 349 7.39 17.06 30.05
CA GLU A 349 5.92 17.06 30.24
C GLU A 349 5.25 15.82 29.68
N LEU A 350 5.90 15.12 28.75
CA LEU A 350 5.43 13.87 28.15
C LEU A 350 5.97 12.64 28.86
N GLN A 351 6.93 12.80 29.78
CA GLN A 351 7.56 11.69 30.47
C GLN A 351 6.57 11.02 31.43
N GLY A 352 6.34 9.72 31.24
CA GLY A 352 5.52 8.92 32.17
C GLY A 352 4.00 9.11 32.04
N LYS A 353 3.52 10.03 31.19
CA LYS A 353 2.10 10.14 30.86
C LYS A 353 1.65 8.90 30.07
N ARG A 354 0.72 8.14 30.66
CA ARG A 354 0.14 6.92 30.06
C ARG A 354 -1.39 6.95 30.01
N ASP A 355 -1.99 8.03 30.49
CA ASP A 355 -3.44 8.15 30.58
C ASP A 355 -4.06 8.35 29.19
N PRO A 356 -5.32 7.89 28.99
CA PRO A 356 -6.05 8.14 27.77
C PRO A 356 -6.23 9.64 27.55
N GLU A 357 -5.73 10.16 26.43
CA GLU A 357 -5.93 11.57 26.09
C GLU A 357 -7.16 11.70 25.20
N GLN A 358 -8.16 12.47 25.66
CA GLN A 358 -9.34 12.80 24.84
C GLN A 358 -8.97 13.65 23.61
N GLN A 359 -7.87 14.38 23.69
CA GLN A 359 -7.30 15.17 22.61
C GLN A 359 -5.80 14.87 22.50
N LEU A 360 -5.32 14.62 21.29
CA LEU A 360 -3.89 14.39 21.02
C LEU A 360 -3.13 15.72 20.99
N LEU A 361 -1.78 15.70 21.07
CA LEU A 361 -0.95 16.91 21.06
C LEU A 361 -1.21 17.81 19.85
N VAL A 362 -1.43 17.24 18.66
CA VAL A 362 -1.81 18.01 17.46
C VAL A 362 -3.14 18.76 17.62
N GLN A 363 -3.99 18.36 18.56
CA GLN A 363 -5.24 19.04 18.93
C GLN A 363 -5.06 20.00 20.10
N SER A 364 -4.40 19.58 21.18
CA SER A 364 -4.34 20.33 22.43
C SER A 364 -3.16 21.31 22.51
N SER A 365 -2.04 21.00 21.85
CA SER A 365 -0.79 21.76 21.91
C SER A 365 -0.06 21.76 20.55
N PRO A 366 -0.63 22.38 19.50
CA PRO A 366 -0.07 22.36 18.14
C PRO A 366 1.35 22.94 18.04
N GLU A 367 1.73 23.81 18.97
CA GLU A 367 3.07 24.40 19.09
C GLU A 367 4.13 23.45 19.64
N HIS A 368 3.73 22.33 20.26
CA HIS A 368 4.67 21.36 20.80
C HIS A 368 5.56 20.79 19.67
N PRO A 369 6.88 20.64 19.86
CA PRO A 369 7.79 20.18 18.81
C PRO A 369 7.36 18.88 18.12
N LEU A 370 6.93 17.87 18.89
CA LEU A 370 6.36 16.63 18.34
C LEU A 370 5.12 16.89 17.46
N ALA A 371 4.21 17.78 17.89
CA ALA A 371 3.00 18.08 17.13
C ALA A 371 3.33 18.79 15.80
N ARG A 372 4.26 19.76 15.83
CA ARG A 372 4.75 20.44 14.63
C ARG A 372 5.37 19.46 13.64
N VAL A 373 6.27 18.60 14.11
CA VAL A 373 6.90 17.56 13.27
C VAL A 373 5.83 16.61 12.73
N CYS A 374 4.86 16.16 13.51
CA CYS A 374 3.79 15.31 12.99
C CYS A 374 2.92 16.01 11.93
N VAL A 375 2.70 17.33 12.04
CA VAL A 375 2.01 18.12 11.02
C VAL A 375 2.87 18.26 9.76
N GLU A 376 4.13 18.65 9.89
CA GLU A 376 5.07 18.75 8.77
C GLU A 376 5.23 17.43 8.04
N GLN A 377 5.47 16.34 8.78
CA GLN A 377 5.56 15.00 8.22
C GLN A 377 4.23 14.56 7.65
N GLY A 378 3.10 14.81 8.32
CA GLY A 378 1.78 14.53 7.76
C GLY A 378 1.56 15.23 6.42
N LEU A 379 1.99 16.49 6.30
CA LEU A 379 1.96 17.23 5.03
C LEU A 379 2.89 16.59 4.01
N ASP A 380 4.17 16.45 4.29
CA ASP A 380 5.17 15.91 3.35
C ASP A 380 4.82 14.50 2.86
N ILE A 381 4.22 13.70 3.74
CA ILE A 381 3.83 12.31 3.50
C ILE A 381 2.51 12.21 2.72
N LEU A 382 1.54 13.09 2.98
CA LEU A 382 0.28 13.14 2.22
C LEU A 382 0.46 13.72 0.82
N PHE A 383 1.59 14.40 0.60
CA PHE A 383 1.68 15.39 -0.44
C PHE A 383 3.06 15.48 -1.10
N ASP A 384 3.51 14.39 -1.71
CA ASP A 384 4.87 14.23 -2.26
C ASP A 384 4.98 14.52 -3.77
N GLN A 385 3.97 15.17 -4.37
CA GLN A 385 3.86 15.34 -5.82
C GLN A 385 4.41 16.71 -6.26
N SER A 386 5.06 16.80 -7.43
CA SER A 386 5.51 18.06 -8.02
C SER A 386 4.85 18.31 -9.38
N ILE A 387 4.40 19.54 -9.65
CA ILE A 387 3.81 19.91 -10.94
C ILE A 387 4.56 21.09 -11.55
N GLY A 388 4.96 20.97 -12.82
CA GLY A 388 5.62 22.03 -13.58
C GLY A 388 4.82 22.42 -14.80
N LEU A 389 4.79 23.71 -15.12
CA LEU A 389 4.32 24.23 -16.41
C LEU A 389 5.49 24.95 -17.09
N PHE A 390 5.90 24.49 -18.26
CA PHE A 390 7.04 25.03 -19.00
C PHE A 390 6.59 25.74 -20.28
N LEU A 391 7.13 26.93 -20.48
CA LEU A 391 6.78 27.84 -21.57
C LEU A 391 8.00 28.06 -22.47
N PRO A 392 7.85 27.88 -23.79
CA PRO A 392 8.97 28.00 -24.72
C PRO A 392 9.60 29.40 -24.63
N THR A 393 10.93 29.48 -24.72
CA THR A 393 11.57 30.78 -24.95
C THR A 393 11.23 31.25 -26.35
N LEU A 394 10.71 32.48 -26.44
CA LEU A 394 10.37 33.12 -27.71
C LEU A 394 11.55 33.97 -28.18
N ASP A 395 12.72 33.34 -28.28
CA ASP A 395 14.00 34.02 -28.55
C ASP A 395 13.97 34.79 -29.88
N ASP A 396 13.23 34.27 -30.87
CA ASP A 396 13.05 34.90 -32.18
C ASP A 396 11.95 35.99 -32.20
N GLN A 397 11.23 36.21 -31.10
CA GLN A 397 10.08 37.13 -31.02
C GLN A 397 10.11 37.94 -29.69
N PRO A 398 11.03 38.91 -29.55
CA PRO A 398 11.33 39.56 -28.26
C PRO A 398 10.14 40.29 -27.61
N ALA A 399 9.26 40.91 -28.40
CA ALA A 399 8.05 41.55 -27.87
C ALA A 399 7.07 40.53 -27.26
N LYS A 400 6.97 39.33 -27.84
CA LYS A 400 6.16 38.24 -27.27
C LYS A 400 6.85 37.57 -26.10
N ALA A 401 8.19 37.48 -26.11
CA ALA A 401 8.96 36.99 -24.97
C ALA A 401 8.74 37.88 -23.74
N GLU A 402 8.75 39.20 -23.91
CA GLU A 402 8.48 40.16 -22.84
C GLU A 402 7.03 40.07 -22.31
N LEU A 403 6.05 39.91 -23.20
CA LEU A 403 4.65 39.71 -22.82
C LEU A 403 4.44 38.38 -22.08
N ALA A 404 5.05 37.30 -22.56
CA ALA A 404 5.02 36.00 -21.89
C ALA A 404 5.63 36.09 -20.48
N ALA A 405 6.77 36.77 -20.32
CA ALA A 405 7.40 36.98 -19.02
C ALA A 405 6.49 37.72 -18.02
N ARG A 406 5.82 38.81 -18.43
CA ARG A 406 4.86 39.55 -17.58
C ARG A 406 3.61 38.74 -17.24
N TRP A 407 3.15 37.92 -18.17
CA TRP A 407 2.00 37.06 -17.95
C TRP A 407 2.33 35.91 -17.00
N ILE A 408 3.55 35.34 -17.06
CA ILE A 408 4.02 34.32 -16.11
C ILE A 408 3.94 34.83 -14.66
N GLU A 409 4.20 36.10 -14.41
CA GLU A 409 4.11 36.66 -13.07
C GLU A 409 2.65 36.77 -12.59
N SER A 410 1.75 37.26 -13.44
CA SER A 410 0.34 37.52 -13.08
C SER A 410 -0.55 36.27 -13.17
N GLY A 411 -0.47 35.51 -14.26
CA GLY A 411 -1.21 34.27 -14.49
C GLY A 411 -0.81 33.16 -13.51
N ALA A 412 0.47 33.04 -13.15
CA ALA A 412 0.86 32.04 -12.15
C ALA A 412 0.34 32.38 -10.75
N ALA A 413 0.16 33.66 -10.41
CA ALA A 413 -0.46 34.06 -9.16
C ALA A 413 -1.96 33.69 -9.16
N GLU A 414 -2.67 33.93 -10.25
CA GLU A 414 -4.07 33.51 -10.46
C GLU A 414 -4.21 31.99 -10.34
N LEU A 415 -3.33 31.23 -11.00
CA LEU A 415 -3.31 29.77 -10.92
C LEU A 415 -3.01 29.32 -9.48
N SER A 416 -2.02 29.92 -8.81
CA SER A 416 -1.71 29.59 -7.41
C SER A 416 -2.86 29.86 -6.44
N LEU A 417 -3.73 30.83 -6.73
CA LEU A 417 -4.95 31.13 -5.96
C LEU A 417 -6.08 30.12 -6.25
N ALA A 418 -6.18 29.64 -7.49
CA ALA A 418 -7.17 28.66 -7.92
C ALA A 418 -6.86 27.24 -7.41
N LEU A 419 -5.58 26.96 -7.16
CA LEU A 419 -5.07 25.68 -6.69
C LEU A 419 -5.01 25.66 -5.14
N LYS A 420 -5.43 24.56 -4.52
CA LYS A 420 -5.34 24.38 -3.05
C LYS A 420 -4.00 23.76 -2.65
N LYS A 421 -3.44 24.20 -1.52
CA LYS A 421 -2.25 23.62 -0.86
C LYS A 421 -1.01 23.49 -1.75
N VAL A 422 -0.86 24.40 -2.71
CA VAL A 422 0.30 24.46 -3.59
C VAL A 422 1.10 25.75 -3.42
N ALA A 423 2.42 25.68 -3.59
CA ALA A 423 3.30 26.85 -3.61
C ALA A 423 3.88 27.06 -5.02
N THR A 424 3.89 28.30 -5.50
CA THR A 424 4.58 28.69 -6.73
C THR A 424 6.02 29.09 -6.42
N ARG A 425 6.98 28.41 -7.02
CA ARG A 425 8.41 28.78 -6.97
C ARG A 425 8.78 29.56 -8.22
N GLY A 426 9.80 30.41 -8.07
CA GLY A 426 10.20 31.43 -9.06
C GLY A 426 10.38 30.92 -10.49
N PRO A 427 10.52 31.83 -11.47
CA PRO A 427 10.88 31.42 -12.81
C PRO A 427 12.26 30.75 -12.78
N ILE A 428 12.32 29.50 -13.25
CA ILE A 428 13.56 28.77 -13.47
C ILE A 428 13.67 28.47 -14.97
N THR A 429 14.88 28.49 -15.51
CA THR A 429 15.13 28.11 -16.90
C THR A 429 15.55 26.64 -16.93
N ARG A 430 14.82 25.81 -17.68
CA ARG A 430 15.16 24.40 -17.92
C ARG A 430 15.11 24.14 -19.41
N ASN A 431 16.19 23.62 -20.01
CA ASN A 431 16.27 23.34 -21.46
C ASN A 431 15.83 24.53 -22.35
N ASN A 432 16.37 25.73 -22.12
CA ASN A 432 15.94 26.96 -22.82
C ASN A 432 14.42 27.20 -22.76
N THR A 433 13.78 26.85 -21.66
CA THR A 433 12.34 27.01 -21.48
C THR A 433 12.15 27.68 -20.13
N LEU A 434 11.48 28.84 -20.09
CA LEU A 434 11.19 29.53 -18.83
C LEU A 434 10.00 28.81 -18.19
N CYS A 435 10.11 28.45 -16.91
CA CYS A 435 9.03 27.75 -16.21
C CYS A 435 8.86 28.28 -14.79
N LYS A 436 7.61 28.40 -14.35
CA LYS A 436 7.31 28.49 -12.92
C LYS A 436 6.96 27.10 -12.44
N LEU A 437 7.66 26.68 -11.39
CA LEU A 437 7.43 25.37 -10.77
C LEU A 437 6.30 25.52 -9.75
N ILE A 438 5.20 24.79 -9.93
CA ILE A 438 4.15 24.68 -8.92
C ILE A 438 4.50 23.48 -8.03
N CYS A 439 5.29 23.76 -7.00
CA CYS A 439 5.58 22.79 -5.97
C CYS A 439 4.42 22.80 -4.99
N GLY A 440 3.52 21.85 -5.18
CA GLY A 440 2.40 21.72 -4.30
C GLY A 440 2.40 20.39 -3.62
N ASN A 441 2.26 20.47 -2.32
CA ASN A 441 1.87 19.34 -1.55
C ASN A 441 0.38 19.01 -1.93
N THR A 442 0.17 18.30 -3.04
CA THR A 442 -1.15 17.82 -3.50
C THR A 442 -1.29 16.31 -3.29
N SER A 443 -2.44 15.90 -2.78
CA SER A 443 -2.76 14.48 -2.67
C SER A 443 -3.07 13.97 -4.08
N LYS A 444 -2.85 12.67 -4.30
CA LYS A 444 -3.09 12.05 -5.61
C LYS A 444 -4.55 12.14 -6.10
N TRP A 445 -5.50 12.42 -5.20
CA TRP A 445 -6.92 12.64 -5.51
C TRP A 445 -7.26 14.09 -5.86
N ASP A 446 -6.62 15.07 -5.21
CA ASP A 446 -6.78 16.48 -5.59
C ASP A 446 -5.99 16.75 -6.88
N LEU A 447 -4.98 15.93 -7.18
CA LEU A 447 -4.21 16.00 -8.40
C LEU A 447 -5.10 16.04 -9.66
N ASN A 448 -6.16 15.23 -9.76
CA ASN A 448 -7.04 15.28 -10.95
C ASN A 448 -7.77 16.63 -11.07
N ASN A 449 -8.30 17.16 -9.96
CA ASN A 449 -8.96 18.48 -9.97
C ASN A 449 -7.98 19.61 -10.27
N GLN A 450 -6.78 19.52 -9.71
CA GLN A 450 -5.71 20.48 -9.87
C GLN A 450 -5.16 20.40 -11.31
N VAL A 451 -4.99 19.19 -11.88
CA VAL A 451 -4.58 18.95 -13.27
C VAL A 451 -5.62 19.50 -14.25
N VAL A 452 -6.92 19.31 -14.03
CA VAL A 452 -7.95 19.94 -14.88
C VAL A 452 -7.80 21.46 -14.88
N LYS A 453 -7.65 22.09 -13.70
CA LYS A 453 -7.43 23.53 -13.60
C LYS A 453 -6.14 23.98 -14.30
N ILE A 454 -5.07 23.18 -14.18
CA ILE A 454 -3.80 23.46 -14.84
C ILE A 454 -3.92 23.30 -16.36
N VAL A 455 -4.64 22.30 -16.86
CA VAL A 455 -4.90 22.08 -18.29
C VAL A 455 -5.77 23.19 -18.87
N ASP A 456 -6.84 23.59 -18.17
CA ASP A 456 -7.71 24.71 -18.57
C ASP A 456 -6.92 26.03 -18.64
N PHE A 457 -6.09 26.29 -17.63
CA PHE A 457 -5.17 27.42 -17.61
C PHE A 457 -4.17 27.37 -18.77
N SER A 458 -3.58 26.19 -19.03
CA SER A 458 -2.62 25.95 -20.12
C SER A 458 -3.26 26.20 -21.49
N ASN A 459 -4.50 25.73 -21.71
CA ASN A 459 -5.25 25.95 -22.94
C ASN A 459 -5.62 27.41 -23.18
N ARG A 460 -6.02 28.13 -22.11
CA ARG A 460 -6.25 29.58 -22.17
C ARG A 460 -4.98 30.32 -22.61
N TYR A 461 -3.84 29.98 -22.01
CA TYR A 461 -2.56 30.58 -22.36
C TYR A 461 -2.11 30.27 -23.79
N LYS A 462 -2.21 29.01 -24.21
CA LYS A 462 -1.89 28.57 -25.58
C LYS A 462 -2.63 29.41 -26.62
N LYS A 463 -3.92 29.69 -26.36
CA LYS A 463 -4.78 30.51 -27.20
C LYS A 463 -4.41 32.00 -27.19
N GLU A 464 -4.14 32.58 -26.02
CA GLU A 464 -3.80 34.00 -25.89
C GLU A 464 -2.48 34.36 -26.59
N PHE A 465 -1.50 33.46 -26.59
CA PHE A 465 -0.16 33.72 -27.13
C PHE A 465 0.13 33.05 -28.49
N GLY A 466 -0.83 32.28 -29.01
CA GLY A 466 -0.70 31.58 -30.29
C GLY A 466 0.44 30.55 -30.27
N LEU A 467 0.52 29.77 -29.19
CA LEU A 467 1.55 28.75 -29.02
C LEU A 467 1.07 27.40 -29.60
N ASP A 468 1.97 26.65 -30.23
CA ASP A 468 1.65 25.33 -30.78
C ASP A 468 1.56 24.25 -29.70
N SER A 469 2.36 24.38 -28.64
CA SER A 469 2.36 23.45 -27.51
C SER A 469 2.96 24.05 -26.24
N LEU A 470 2.62 23.43 -25.11
CA LEU A 470 3.20 23.68 -23.79
C LEU A 470 3.71 22.36 -23.20
N ILE A 471 4.67 22.41 -22.27
CA ILE A 471 5.10 21.21 -21.54
C ILE A 471 4.51 21.27 -20.14
N LEU A 472 3.89 20.17 -19.71
CA LEU A 472 3.47 19.95 -18.34
C LEU A 472 4.34 18.85 -17.75
N SER A 473 4.91 19.07 -16.57
CA SER A 473 5.57 18.02 -15.81
C SER A 473 4.77 17.63 -14.59
N LEU A 474 4.68 16.33 -14.34
CA LEU A 474 4.16 15.74 -13.11
C LEU A 474 5.21 14.78 -12.56
N ASN A 475 5.71 15.02 -11.34
CA ASN A 475 6.77 14.24 -10.71
C ASN A 475 7.97 13.98 -11.62
N ASN A 476 8.41 15.02 -12.34
CA ASN A 476 9.48 14.96 -13.32
C ASN A 476 9.19 14.13 -14.59
N GLN A 477 7.96 13.66 -14.80
CA GLN A 477 7.51 13.13 -16.11
C GLN A 477 6.90 14.27 -16.92
N GLU A 478 7.35 14.47 -18.15
CA GLU A 478 6.91 15.55 -19.03
C GLU A 478 5.85 15.06 -20.03
N SER A 479 4.87 15.90 -20.33
CA SER A 479 3.82 15.69 -21.33
C SER A 479 3.59 16.98 -22.10
N VAL A 480 3.34 16.86 -23.39
CA VAL A 480 3.09 18.00 -24.27
C VAL A 480 1.58 18.25 -24.36
N ILE A 481 1.14 19.48 -24.12
CA ILE A 481 -0.26 19.95 -24.17
C ILE A 481 -0.50 20.86 -25.38
#